data_AF-A0ABD5SBQ9-F1
#
_entry.id   AF-A0ABD5SBQ9-F1
#
_cell.length_a   1.000
_cell.length_b   1.000
_cell.length_c   1.000
_cell.angle_alpha   90.00
_cell.angle_beta   90.00
_cell.angle_gamma   90.00
#
_symmetry.space_group_name_H-M   'P 1'
#
loop_
_entity.id
_entity.type
_entity.pdbx_description
1 polymer ?
#
loop_
_entity_poly.entity_id
_entity_poly.type
_entity_poly.pdbx_seq_one_letter_code
_entity_poly.pdbx_strand_id
1 'polypeptide(L)' 'LAPGVVDADFEIRVDDEVVFEGPKAFAVGRAEMSGPEMVESTRGVASEVRHVEER' A
#
# COMPACT_ATOMS: atom_id res chain seq x y z
N LEU A 1 -2.49 -4.41 4.24
CA LEU A 1 -3.28 -3.69 5.28
C LEU A 1 -2.50 -2.47 5.71
N ALA A 2 -3.16 -1.39 6.12
CA ALA A 2 -2.49 -0.14 6.54
C ALA A 2 -1.47 -0.33 7.68
N PRO A 3 -1.73 -1.14 8.73
CA PRO A 3 -0.79 -1.31 9.85
C PRO A 3 0.58 -1.95 9.51
N GLY A 4 0.81 -2.33 8.25
CA GLY A 4 2.09 -2.82 7.76
C GLY A 4 2.82 -1.84 6.83
N VAL A 5 2.25 -0.69 6.53
CA VAL A 5 2.86 0.34 5.68
C VAL A 5 3.69 1.26 6.57
N VAL A 6 4.99 1.31 6.33
CA VAL A 6 5.95 2.10 7.13
C VAL A 6 6.35 3.40 6.44
N ASP A 7 6.16 3.48 5.12
CA ASP A 7 6.43 4.64 4.28
C ASP A 7 5.56 4.56 3.02
N ALA A 8 5.19 5.71 2.47
CA ALA A 8 4.41 5.83 1.25
C ALA A 8 4.59 7.23 0.62
N ASP A 9 4.50 7.31 -0.70
CA ASP A 9 4.57 8.58 -1.41
C ASP A 9 3.37 9.48 -1.04
N PHE A 10 3.66 10.74 -0.70
CA PHE A 10 2.66 11.76 -0.36
C PHE A 10 1.67 12.03 -1.50
N GLU A 11 2.08 11.81 -2.75
CA GLU A 11 1.25 12.08 -3.92
C GLU A 11 0.16 11.03 -4.15
N ILE A 12 0.28 9.82 -3.56
CA ILE A 12 -0.70 8.74 -3.73
C ILE A 12 -2.09 9.17 -3.26
N ARG A 13 -3.07 8.95 -4.13
CA ARG A 13 -4.50 9.14 -3.90
C ARG A 13 -5.26 7.81 -3.99
N VAL A 14 -6.49 7.84 -3.48
CA VAL A 14 -7.43 6.73 -3.66
C VAL A 14 -7.63 6.47 -5.15
N ASP A 15 -7.74 5.19 -5.51
CA ASP A 15 -7.84 4.67 -6.87
C ASP A 15 -6.55 4.72 -7.72
N ASP A 16 -5.43 5.24 -7.20
CA ASP A 16 -4.15 5.15 -7.89
C ASP A 16 -3.61 3.72 -7.95
N GLU A 17 -2.94 3.38 -9.05
CA GLU A 17 -2.12 2.17 -9.11
C GLU A 17 -0.86 2.35 -8.29
N VAL A 18 -0.60 1.39 -7.41
CA VAL A 18 0.48 1.44 -6.45
C VAL A 18 1.31 0.17 -6.49
N VAL A 19 2.60 0.33 -6.23
CA VAL A 19 3.58 -0.74 -6.09
C VAL A 19 3.98 -0.84 -4.63
N PHE A 20 4.01 -2.05 -4.09
CA PHE A 20 4.45 -2.35 -2.74
C PHE A 20 5.74 -3.15 -2.79
N GLU A 21 6.79 -2.64 -2.15
CA GLU A 21 8.02 -3.38 -1.93
C GLU A 21 8.19 -3.69 -0.45
N GLY A 22 8.44 -4.97 -0.15
CA GLY A 22 8.78 -5.44 1.17
C GLY A 22 9.87 -6.50 1.13
N PRO A 23 10.40 -6.88 2.31
CA PRO A 23 11.49 -7.86 2.40
C PRO A 23 11.11 -9.26 1.93
N LYS A 24 9.81 -9.60 1.85
CA LYS A 24 9.30 -10.93 1.51
C LYS A 24 8.51 -10.98 0.20
N ALA A 25 8.16 -9.82 -0.35
CA ALA A 25 7.23 -9.75 -1.46
C ALA A 25 7.37 -8.44 -2.22
N PHE A 26 7.01 -8.49 -3.49
CA PHE A 26 6.79 -7.34 -4.35
C PHE A 26 5.39 -7.46 -4.94
N ALA A 27 4.56 -6.44 -4.82
CA ALA A 27 3.15 -6.51 -5.20
C ALA A 27 2.69 -5.25 -5.93
N VAL A 28 1.61 -5.39 -6.70
CA VAL A 28 0.90 -4.28 -7.33
C VAL A 28 -0.57 -4.32 -6.94
N GLY A 29 -1.18 -3.15 -6.81
CA GLY A 29 -2.56 -3.02 -6.41
C GLY A 29 -3.11 -1.62 -6.66
N ARG A 30 -4.34 -1.40 -6.20
CA ARG A 30 -5.00 -0.09 -6.25
C ARG A 30 -5.16 0.48 -4.85
N ALA A 31 -4.81 1.74 -4.65
CA ALA A 31 -4.87 2.39 -3.36
C ALA A 31 -6.31 2.58 -2.87
N GLU A 32 -6.55 2.24 -1.60
CA GLU A 32 -7.84 2.43 -0.91
C GLU A 32 -7.79 3.61 0.07
N MET A 33 -6.62 4.26 0.20
CA MET A 33 -6.37 5.43 1.04
C MET A 33 -5.20 6.23 0.48
N SER A 34 -5.02 7.47 0.94
CA SER A 34 -3.87 8.30 0.54
C SER A 34 -2.56 7.79 1.16
N GLY A 35 -1.42 8.09 0.56
CA GLY A 35 -0.11 7.71 1.09
C GLY A 35 0.11 8.07 2.57
N PRO A 36 -0.11 9.34 2.99
CA PRO A 36 0.01 9.73 4.40
C PRO A 36 -0.92 8.94 5.33
N GLU A 37 -2.16 8.67 4.89
CA GLU A 37 -3.11 7.89 5.66
C GLU A 37 -2.69 6.41 5.80
N MET A 38 -2.03 5.83 4.78
CA MET A 38 -1.48 4.47 4.87
C MET A 38 -0.51 4.31 6.03
N VAL A 39 0.36 5.31 6.24
CA VAL A 39 1.41 5.29 7.26
C VAL A 39 0.85 5.58 8.66
N GLU A 40 -0.09 6.53 8.77
CA GLU A 40 -0.63 6.95 10.07
C GLU A 40 -1.69 5.98 10.63
N SER A 41 -2.32 5.18 9.76
CA SER A 41 -3.46 4.35 10.14
C SER A 41 -3.07 3.06 10.87
N THR A 42 -3.64 2.85 12.05
CA THR A 42 -3.49 1.62 12.86
C THR A 42 -4.51 0.53 12.53
N ARG A 43 -5.40 0.77 11.56
CA ARG A 43 -6.39 -0.19 11.04
C ARG A 43 -6.73 0.13 9.58
N GLY A 44 -7.37 -0.81 8.89
CA GLY A 44 -7.88 -0.60 7.53
C GLY A 44 -7.06 -1.26 6.43
N VAL A 45 -7.58 -1.17 5.20
CA VAL A 45 -6.99 -1.76 3.99
C VAL A 45 -6.28 -0.65 3.23
N ALA A 46 -4.96 -0.73 3.07
CA ALA A 46 -4.19 0.27 2.31
C ALA A 46 -4.45 0.19 0.80
N SER A 47 -4.64 -1.02 0.29
CA SER A 47 -4.85 -1.28 -1.13
C SER A 47 -5.49 -2.64 -1.33
N GLU A 48 -6.28 -2.75 -2.39
CA GLU A 48 -6.64 -4.02 -3.00
C GLU A 48 -5.47 -4.55 -3.84
N VAL A 49 -4.89 -5.68 -3.42
CA VAL A 49 -3.77 -6.32 -4.13
C VAL A 49 -4.29 -7.09 -5.34
N ARG A 50 -3.67 -6.86 -6.50
CA ARG A 50 -4.00 -7.57 -7.75
C ARG A 50 -3.03 -8.70 -8.07
N HIS A 51 -1.74 -8.48 -7.83
CA HIS A 51 -0.71 -9.47 -8.08
C HIS A 51 0.41 -9.34 -7.05
N VAL A 52 0.97 -10.47 -6.66
CA VAL A 52 2.10 -10.56 -5.71
C VAL A 52 3.11 -11.56 -6.22
N GLU A 53 4.37 -11.19 -6.15
CA GLU A 53 5.52 -12.06 -6.34
C GLU A 53 6.19 -12.26 -4.97
N GLU A 54 6.41 -13.52 -4.59
CA GLU A 54 7.21 -13.86 -3.41
C GLU A 54 8.69 -13.62 -3.71
N ARG A 55 9.43 -13.19 -2.68
CA ARG A 55 10.86 -12.86 -2.78
C ARG A 55 11.73 -13.80 -1.94
#